data_AF-S8DIM8-F1
#
_entry.id   AF-S8DIM8-F1
#
_cell.length_a   1.000
_cell.length_b   1.000
_cell.length_c   1.000
_cell.angle_alpha   90.00
_cell.angle_beta   90.00
_cell.angle_gamma   90.00
#
_symmetry.space_group_name_H-M   'P 1'
#
loop_
_entity.id
_entity.type
_entity.pdbx_description
1 polymer ?
#
loop_
_entity_poly.entity_id
_entity_poly.type
_entity_poly.pdbx_seq_one_letter_code
_entity_poly.pdbx_strand_id
1 'polypeptide(L)'
;VGTAKTHRRYLARDNGTYGPMPRSVPKGLLAMPFNTTAINGLYCVGDSCFPGQGVIAVAFSGIMCAHRVSADLGLEKKNTVLDAALLKLLGWFRELA
;
A
#
# COMPACT_ATOMS: atom_id res chain seq x y z
N VAL A 1 -27.74 7.74 4.55
CA VAL A 1 -26.46 8.43 4.25
C VAL A 1 -25.35 7.60 4.90
N GLY A 2 -24.25 7.27 4.21
CA GLY A 2 -23.19 6.37 4.74
C GLY A 2 -23.35 4.87 4.42
N THR A 3 -24.09 4.50 3.37
CA THR A 3 -24.18 3.10 2.91
C THR A 3 -22.99 2.74 2.01
N ALA A 4 -22.76 1.43 1.79
CA ALA A 4 -21.76 0.95 0.83
C ALA A 4 -21.92 1.59 -0.57
N LYS A 5 -23.17 1.83 -1.02
CA LYS A 5 -23.44 2.56 -2.27
C LYS A 5 -22.88 3.99 -2.24
N THR A 6 -23.00 4.69 -1.10
CA THR A 6 -22.41 6.02 -0.95
C THR A 6 -20.90 5.98 -0.84
N HIS A 7 -20.29 4.98 -0.18
CA HIS A 7 -18.83 4.84 -0.13
C HIS A 7 -18.24 4.52 -1.50
N ARG A 8 -18.88 3.66 -2.31
CA ARG A 8 -18.48 3.44 -3.70
C ARG A 8 -18.57 4.73 -4.51
N ARG A 9 -19.66 5.50 -4.36
CA ARG A 9 -19.89 6.72 -5.14
C ARG A 9 -18.92 7.85 -4.81
N TYR A 10 -18.69 8.13 -3.53
CA TYR A 10 -17.95 9.31 -3.09
C TYR A 10 -16.47 9.03 -2.78
N LEU A 11 -16.13 7.79 -2.42
CA LEU A 11 -14.78 7.42 -2.02
C LEU A 11 -14.16 6.35 -2.95
N ALA A 12 -14.80 6.10 -4.09
CA ALA A 12 -14.38 5.14 -5.11
C ALA A 12 -14.05 3.75 -4.56
N ARG A 13 -14.72 3.33 -3.48
CA ARG A 13 -14.46 2.04 -2.82
C ARG A 13 -15.01 0.89 -3.65
N ASP A 14 -14.17 -0.13 -3.86
CA ASP A 14 -14.67 -1.39 -4.41
C ASP A 14 -15.72 -1.96 -3.46
N ASN A 15 -16.90 -2.26 -3.99
CA ASN A 15 -18.08 -2.70 -3.24
C ASN A 15 -18.45 -1.88 -1.99
N GLY A 16 -17.93 -0.65 -1.86
CA GLY A 16 -18.18 0.22 -0.71
C GLY A 16 -17.40 -0.13 0.57
N THR A 17 -16.41 -1.03 0.49
CA THR A 17 -15.63 -1.49 1.66
C THR A 17 -14.40 -0.61 1.93
N TYR A 18 -14.05 -0.47 3.21
CA TYR A 18 -12.79 0.15 3.62
C TYR A 18 -11.69 -0.91 3.68
N GLY A 19 -10.46 -0.55 3.30
CA GLY A 19 -9.31 -1.45 3.26
C GLY A 19 -9.43 -2.63 2.27
N PRO A 20 -8.41 -3.50 2.22
CA PRO A 20 -8.44 -4.70 1.40
C PRO A 20 -9.56 -5.63 1.89
N MET A 21 -10.45 -6.00 0.98
CA MET A 21 -11.50 -6.97 1.26
C MET A 21 -10.91 -8.38 1.18
N PRO A 22 -10.74 -9.10 2.32
CA PRO A 22 -10.19 -10.44 2.29
C PRO A 22 -11.22 -11.37 1.64
N ARG A 23 -10.89 -11.93 0.47
CA ARG A 23 -11.70 -12.99 -0.15
C ARG A 23 -11.46 -14.36 0.50
N SER A 24 -10.36 -14.48 1.25
CA SER A 24 -9.90 -15.64 2.03
C SER A 24 -9.37 -15.15 3.38
N VAL A 25 -9.06 -16.07 4.31
CA VAL A 25 -8.53 -15.72 5.66
C VAL A 25 -7.43 -14.65 5.51
N PRO A 26 -7.62 -13.45 6.07
CA PRO A 26 -6.67 -12.37 5.90
C PRO A 26 -5.32 -12.83 6.45
N LYS A 27 -4.29 -12.93 5.60
CA LYS A 27 -2.92 -13.26 6.02
C LYS A 27 -2.23 -12.07 6.73
N GLY A 28 -3.02 -11.22 7.39
CA GLY A 28 -2.58 -10.03 8.11
C GLY A 28 -2.16 -8.87 7.22
N LEU A 29 -1.41 -7.94 7.82
CA LEU A 29 -0.91 -6.71 7.19
C LEU A 29 0.14 -6.96 6.09
N LEU A 30 0.69 -8.18 6.00
CA LEU A 30 1.72 -8.56 5.02
C LEU A 30 1.20 -8.69 3.59
N ALA A 31 -0.11 -8.86 3.43
CA ALA A 31 -0.79 -8.92 2.13
C ALA A 31 -0.93 -7.54 1.47
N MET A 32 -0.78 -6.46 2.24
CA MET A 32 -0.98 -5.11 1.74
C MET A 32 0.22 -4.67 0.88
N PRO A 33 -0.01 -3.90 -0.19
CA PRO A 33 1.08 -3.31 -0.95
C PRO A 33 1.88 -2.33 -0.07
N PHE A 34 3.20 -2.55 -0.01
CA PHE A 34 4.16 -1.72 0.73
C PHE A 34 4.56 -0.48 -0.08
N ASN A 35 3.58 0.35 -0.39
CA ASN A 35 3.71 1.56 -1.21
C ASN A 35 4.33 1.37 -2.60
N THR A 36 4.42 0.13 -3.09
CA THR A 36 4.98 -0.23 -4.40
C THR A 36 3.99 -1.09 -5.18
N THR A 37 4.01 -0.98 -6.50
CA THR A 37 3.17 -1.78 -7.39
C THR A 37 4.03 -2.73 -8.23
N ALA A 38 3.41 -3.58 -9.06
CA ALA A 38 4.14 -4.40 -10.04
C ALA A 38 4.71 -3.57 -11.20
N ILE A 39 4.27 -2.32 -11.35
CA ILE A 39 4.71 -1.41 -12.40
C ILE A 39 5.80 -0.50 -11.81
N ASN A 40 6.97 -0.49 -12.44
CA ASN A 40 8.09 0.37 -12.02
C ASN A 40 7.70 1.85 -12.14
N GLY A 41 8.01 2.64 -11.10
CA GLY A 41 7.67 4.07 -11.05
C GLY A 41 6.19 4.37 -10.71
N LEU A 42 5.37 3.34 -10.48
CA LEU A 42 4.01 3.50 -9.98
C LEU A 42 3.93 3.04 -8.52
N TYR A 43 3.46 3.95 -7.66
CA TYR A 43 3.38 3.76 -6.21
C TYR A 43 1.92 3.78 -5.76
N CYS A 44 1.61 3.08 -4.67
CA CYS A 44 0.31 3.16 -4.00
C CYS A 44 0.45 3.86 -2.65
N VAL A 45 -0.54 4.65 -2.27
CA VAL A 45 -0.70 5.22 -0.94
C VAL A 45 -2.16 5.19 -0.53
N GLY A 46 -2.41 5.09 0.78
CA GLY A 46 -3.75 5.25 1.35
C GLY A 46 -4.10 4.13 2.32
N ASP A 47 -5.38 4.03 2.70
CA ASP A 47 -5.83 3.08 3.71
C ASP A 47 -5.89 1.63 3.21
N SER A 48 -5.80 1.45 1.89
CA SER A 48 -5.70 0.13 1.25
C SER A 48 -4.25 -0.34 1.09
N CYS A 49 -3.29 0.49 1.48
CA CYS A 49 -1.86 0.26 1.38
C CYS A 49 -1.28 0.26 2.83
N PHE A 50 -0.18 -0.46 3.06
CA PHE A 50 0.37 -0.57 4.42
C PHE A 50 0.68 0.83 4.99
N PRO A 51 0.30 1.17 6.24
CA PRO A 51 -0.08 0.30 7.36
C PRO A 51 -1.58 0.02 7.56
N GLY A 52 -2.47 0.57 6.70
CA GLY A 52 -3.90 0.25 6.71
C GLY A 52 -4.83 1.41 7.07
N GLN A 53 -5.96 1.10 7.70
CA GLN A 53 -7.06 2.04 7.93
C GLN A 53 -6.81 3.04 9.08
N GLY A 54 -7.42 4.22 8.94
CA GLY A 54 -7.38 5.30 9.92
C GLY A 54 -6.54 6.49 9.46
N VAL A 55 -6.87 7.69 9.94
CA VAL A 55 -6.22 8.94 9.49
C VAL A 55 -4.72 8.91 9.70
N ILE A 56 -4.28 8.42 10.86
CA ILE A 56 -2.86 8.32 11.22
C ILE A 56 -2.14 7.32 10.30
N ALA A 57 -2.74 6.14 10.08
CA ALA A 57 -2.18 5.12 9.20
C ALA A 57 -2.05 5.62 7.75
N VAL A 58 -3.07 6.32 7.24
CA VAL A 58 -3.05 6.93 5.91
C VAL A 58 -1.95 7.99 5.80
N ALA A 59 -1.80 8.84 6.82
CA ALA A 59 -0.74 9.85 6.85
C ALA A 59 0.66 9.20 6.83
N PHE A 60 0.87 8.14 7.62
CA PHE A 60 2.13 7.39 7.60
C PHE A 60 2.37 6.69 6.27
N SER A 61 1.35 6.06 5.66
CA SER A 61 1.46 5.49 4.30
C SER A 61 1.95 6.55 3.31
N GLY A 62 1.43 7.78 3.40
CA GLY A 62 1.85 8.90 2.55
C GLY A 62 3.30 9.31 2.76
N ILE A 63 3.74 9.47 4.00
CA ILE A 63 5.14 9.81 4.32
C ILE A 63 6.09 8.71 3.83
N MET A 64 5.74 7.44 4.06
CA MET A 64 6.54 6.31 3.60
C MET A 64 6.59 6.22 2.07
N CYS A 65 5.48 6.46 1.39
CA CYS A 65 5.42 6.49 -0.07
C CYS A 65 6.28 7.64 -0.62
N ALA A 66 6.20 8.84 -0.03
CA ALA A 66 7.02 9.98 -0.45
C ALA A 66 8.52 9.69 -0.27
N HIS A 67 8.91 9.11 0.87
CA HIS A 67 10.30 8.69 1.09
C HIS A 67 10.77 7.67 0.06
N ARG A 68 9.92 6.69 -0.28
CA ARG A 68 10.20 5.70 -1.32
C ARG A 68 10.43 6.36 -2.69
N VAL A 69 9.56 7.27 -3.08
CA VAL A 69 9.68 8.03 -4.34
C VAL A 69 10.99 8.83 -4.35
N SER A 70 11.31 9.54 -3.27
CA SER A 70 12.56 10.29 -3.15
C SER A 70 13.80 9.40 -3.25
N ALA A 71 13.77 8.20 -2.65
CA ALA A 71 14.84 7.21 -2.77
C ALA A 71 14.98 6.70 -4.22
N ASP A 72 13.88 6.52 -4.93
CA ASP A 72 13.90 6.10 -6.34
C ASP A 72 14.38 7.20 -7.29
N LEU A 73 14.08 8.46 -6.99
CA LEU A 73 14.62 9.64 -7.70
C LEU A 73 16.07 9.97 -7.33
N GLY A 74 16.66 9.29 -6.33
CA GLY A 74 18.03 9.53 -5.89
C GLY A 74 18.22 10.78 -5.01
N LEU A 75 17.13 11.35 -4.50
CA LEU A 75 17.16 12.50 -3.57
C LEU A 75 17.49 12.06 -2.12
N GLU A 76 17.25 10.79 -1.81
CA GLU A 76 17.48 10.19 -0.49
C GLU A 76 18.57 9.10 -0.54
N LYS A 77 19.28 8.91 0.58
CA LYS A 77 20.29 7.86 0.70
C LYS A 77 19.61 6.48 0.74
N LYS A 78 19.90 5.65 -0.27
CA LYS A 78 19.49 4.24 -0.29
C LYS A 78 20.67 3.31 -0.47
N ASN A 79 20.60 2.14 0.14
CA ASN A 79 21.49 1.03 -0.20
C ASN A 79 20.80 0.17 -1.27
N THR A 80 21.30 0.22 -2.50
CA THR A 80 20.72 -0.48 -3.66
C THR A 80 20.63 -1.99 -3.48
N VAL A 81 21.58 -2.59 -2.76
CA VAL A 81 21.61 -4.03 -2.51
C VAL A 81 20.53 -4.44 -1.53
N LEU A 82 20.44 -3.74 -0.39
CA LEU A 82 19.39 -3.98 0.61
C LEU A 82 18.00 -3.68 0.04
N ASP A 83 17.89 -2.63 -0.76
CA ASP A 83 16.63 -2.24 -1.37
C ASP A 83 16.11 -3.30 -2.34
N ALA A 84 16.97 -3.79 -3.23
CA ALA A 84 16.62 -4.85 -4.17
C ALA A 84 16.27 -6.17 -3.45
N ALA A 85 17.00 -6.52 -2.39
CA ALA A 85 16.71 -7.72 -1.60
C ALA A 85 15.38 -7.60 -0.86
N LEU A 86 15.13 -6.46 -0.22
CA LEU A 86 13.91 -6.21 0.56
C LEU A 86 12.68 -6.13 -0.34
N LEU A 87 12.76 -5.44 -1.48
CA LEU A 87 11.64 -5.37 -2.42
C LEU A 87 11.29 -6.72 -3.03
N LYS A 88 12.28 -7.56 -3.34
CA LYS A 88 12.04 -8.93 -3.81
C LYS A 88 11.38 -9.78 -2.72
N LEU A 89 11.85 -9.68 -1.48
CA LEU A 89 11.27 -10.36 -0.33
C LEU A 89 9.81 -9.92 -0.09
N LEU A 90 9.56 -8.60 -0.05
CA LEU A 90 8.23 -8.04 0.15
C LEU A 90 7.29 -8.34 -1.03
N GLY A 91 7.81 -8.33 -2.26
CA GLY A 91 7.08 -8.75 -3.46
C GLY A 91 6.66 -10.21 -3.39
N TRP A 92 7.54 -11.09 -2.92
CA TRP A 92 7.24 -12.50 -2.68
C TRP A 92 6.18 -12.68 -1.57
N PHE A 93 6.27 -11.92 -0.47
CA PHE A 93 5.23 -11.93 0.57
C PHE A 93 3.86 -11.51 0.04
N ARG A 94 3.83 -10.55 -0.91
CA ARG A 94 2.59 -10.13 -1.58
C ARG A 94 2.01 -11.23 -2.49
N GLU A 95 2.84 -11.99 -3.20
CA GLU A 95 2.38 -13.11 -4.04
C GLU A 95 1.90 -14.31 -3.22
N LEU A 96 2.45 -14.49 -2.02
CA LEU A 96 1.97 -15.50 -1.09
C LEU A 96 0.61 -15.16 -0.47
N ALA A 97 0.17 -13.91 -0.52
CA ALA A 97 -1.05 -13.44 0.13
C ALA A 97 -2.30 -13.70 -0.71
#